data_AF-A0A2M7HXN7-F1
#
_entry.id   AF-A0A2M7HXN7-F1
#
_cell.length_a   1.000
_cell.length_b   1.000
_cell.length_c   1.000
_cell.angle_alpha   90.00
_cell.angle_beta   90.00
_cell.angle_gamma   90.00
#
_symmetry.space_group_name_H-M   'P 1'
#
loop_
_entity.id
_entity.type
_entity.pdbx_description
1 polymer ?
#
loop_
_entity_poly.entity_id
_entity_poly.type
_entity_poly.pdbx_seq_one_letter_code
_entity_poly.pdbx_strand_id
1 'polypeptide(L)'
;MWWRTIWIIAAYWLLSAHFLRYDQVYLTGIFALAPLSILIKHNLVIRLLQVVLFICLFAVWGVTIIETIQMRIAHEMPWIRLAAIMGSVILFTLGSILCGNGILRLRVQNSRWRSSPIR
;
A
#
# COMPACT_ATOMS: atom_id res chain seq x y z
N MET A 1 11.29 -10.84 9.14
CA MET A 1 9.99 -10.20 8.81
C MET A 1 10.11 -8.69 8.56
N TRP A 2 11.16 -8.02 9.05
CA TRP A 2 11.35 -6.55 8.98
C TRP A 2 11.27 -5.93 7.59
N TRP A 3 11.90 -6.53 6.57
CA TRP A 3 11.90 -5.98 5.21
C TRP A 3 10.49 -5.86 4.59
N ARG A 4 9.59 -6.80 4.88
CA ARG A 4 8.21 -6.80 4.37
C ARG A 4 7.35 -5.74 5.04
N THR A 5 7.61 -5.47 6.32
CA THR A 5 6.95 -4.40 7.08
C THR A 5 7.38 -3.02 6.56
N ILE A 6 8.67 -2.84 6.27
CA ILE A 6 9.20 -1.59 5.71
C ILE A 6 8.51 -1.25 4.38
N TRP A 7 8.29 -2.25 3.51
CA TRP A 7 7.58 -2.04 2.24
C TRP A 7 6.15 -1.54 2.41
N ILE A 8 5.41 -2.10 3.37
CA ILE A 8 4.03 -1.66 3.65
C ILE A 8 4.03 -0.25 4.25
N ILE A 9 4.94 0.05 5.19
CA ILE A 9 5.08 1.40 5.76
C ILE A 9 5.37 2.41 4.65
N ALA A 10 6.34 2.11 3.79
CA ALA A 10 6.72 2.99 2.68
C ALA A 10 5.56 3.22 1.71
N ALA A 11 4.75 2.20 1.38
CA ALA A 11 3.57 2.36 0.53
C ALA A 11 2.51 3.29 1.16
N TYR A 12 2.28 3.15 2.47
CA TYR A 12 1.36 4.02 3.21
C TYR A 12 1.85 5.47 3.30
N TRP A 13 3.16 5.67 3.51
CA TRP A 13 3.75 7.00 3.51
C TRP A 13 3.74 7.66 2.14
N LEU A 14 3.96 6.90 1.07
CA LEU A 14 3.84 7.40 -0.30
C LEU A 14 2.42 7.90 -0.57
N LEU A 15 1.41 7.15 -0.11
CA LEU A 15 0.01 7.53 -0.23
C LEU A 15 -0.35 8.74 0.65
N SER A 16 0.19 8.81 1.87
CA SER A 16 0.05 9.97 2.76
C SER A 16 0.66 11.24 2.13
N ALA A 17 1.86 11.15 1.56
CA ALA A 17 2.50 12.27 0.86
C ALA A 17 1.69 12.72 -0.37
N HIS A 18 1.03 11.79 -1.07
CA HIS A 18 0.10 12.12 -2.13
C HIS A 18 -1.09 12.93 -1.61
N PHE A 19 -1.75 12.52 -0.52
CA PHE A 19 -2.85 13.30 0.06
C PHE A 19 -2.41 14.67 0.57
N LEU A 20 -1.19 14.77 1.11
CA LEU A 20 -0.61 16.05 1.52
C LEU A 20 -0.46 17.02 0.34
N ARG A 21 -0.10 16.51 -0.85
CA ARG A 21 -0.02 17.33 -2.07
C ARG A 21 -1.36 17.97 -2.46
N TYR A 22 -2.48 17.31 -2.16
CA TYR A 22 -3.83 17.81 -2.43
C TYR A 22 -4.44 18.55 -1.21
N ASP A 23 -3.61 18.93 -0.24
CA ASP A 23 -4.02 19.65 0.98
C ASP A 23 -5.03 18.88 1.87
N GLN A 24 -5.14 17.56 1.67
CA GLN A 24 -6.04 16.69 2.43
C GLN A 24 -5.36 16.24 3.75
N VAL A 25 -5.18 17.17 4.68
CA VAL A 25 -4.43 16.96 5.93
C VAL A 25 -5.04 15.85 6.80
N TYR A 26 -6.37 15.75 6.84
CA TYR A 26 -7.07 14.70 7.60
C TYR A 26 -6.73 13.29 7.10
N LEU A 27 -6.79 13.08 5.78
CA LEU A 27 -6.44 11.79 5.17
C LEU A 27 -4.93 11.51 5.33
N THR A 28 -4.10 12.53 5.18
CA THR A 28 -2.65 12.44 5.38
C THR A 28 -2.31 11.83 6.75
N GLY A 29 -2.90 12.35 7.83
CA GLY A 29 -2.68 11.85 9.18
C GLY A 29 -3.14 10.40 9.35
N ILE A 30 -4.32 10.05 8.84
CA ILE A 30 -4.85 8.68 8.90
C ILE A 30 -3.90 7.70 8.20
N PHE A 31 -3.49 7.99 6.97
CA PHE A 31 -2.60 7.11 6.21
C PHE A 31 -1.16 7.11 6.73
N ALA A 32 -0.68 8.19 7.35
CA ALA A 32 0.64 8.23 7.99
C ALA A 32 0.72 7.32 9.22
N LEU A 33 -0.35 7.29 10.02
CA LEU A 33 -0.43 6.51 11.25
C LEU A 33 -0.93 5.07 11.03
N ALA A 34 -1.71 4.82 9.97
CA ALA A 34 -2.24 3.51 9.62
C ALA A 34 -1.20 2.36 9.67
N PRO A 35 0.02 2.47 9.11
CA PRO A 35 0.97 1.37 9.14
C PRO A 35 1.53 1.06 10.54
N LEU A 36 1.41 1.98 11.53
CA LEU A 36 1.77 1.69 12.93
C LEU A 36 0.87 0.61 13.54
N SER A 37 -0.34 0.44 13.01
CA SER A 37 -1.25 -0.62 13.44
C SER A 37 -0.70 -2.04 13.22
N ILE A 38 0.32 -2.23 12.37
CA ILE A 38 1.04 -3.52 12.22
C ILE A 38 1.65 -4.02 13.55
N LEU A 39 1.98 -3.11 14.48
CA LEU A 39 2.47 -3.44 15.81
C LEU A 39 1.43 -4.23 16.63
N ILE A 40 0.14 -4.00 16.36
CA ILE A 40 -0.95 -4.78 16.91
C ILE A 40 -0.92 -6.12 16.17
N LYS A 41 -0.42 -7.17 16.84
CA LYS A 41 -0.17 -8.52 16.28
C LYS A 41 -1.46 -9.28 15.86
N HIS A 42 -2.51 -8.56 15.48
CA HIS A 42 -3.79 -9.10 15.06
C HIS A 42 -3.83 -9.35 13.55
N ASN A 43 -4.40 -10.48 13.13
CA ASN A 43 -4.47 -10.89 11.72
C ASN A 43 -5.43 -10.02 10.90
N LEU A 44 -6.52 -9.55 11.53
CA LEU A 44 -7.48 -8.65 10.87
C LEU A 44 -6.86 -7.31 10.49
N VAL A 45 -5.96 -6.77 11.30
CA VAL A 45 -5.34 -5.46 11.04
C VAL A 45 -4.51 -5.51 9.76
N ILE A 46 -3.71 -6.54 9.57
CA ILE A 46 -2.93 -6.73 8.34
C ILE A 46 -3.86 -6.85 7.13
N ARG A 47 -4.95 -7.62 7.25
CA ARG A 47 -5.92 -7.78 6.17
C ARG A 47 -6.64 -6.47 5.82
N LEU A 48 -7.02 -5.68 6.82
CA LEU A 48 -7.59 -4.34 6.60
C LEU A 48 -6.63 -3.43 5.85
N LEU A 49 -5.36 -3.37 6.27
CA LEU A 49 -4.35 -2.55 5.59
C LEU A 49 -4.16 -2.96 4.13
N GLN A 50 -4.20 -4.27 3.83
CA GLN A 50 -4.10 -4.75 2.45
C GLN A 50 -5.31 -4.37 1.60
N VAL A 51 -6.53 -4.52 2.14
CA VAL A 51 -7.76 -4.15 1.44
C VAL A 51 -7.76 -2.65 1.14
N VAL A 52 -7.35 -1.82 2.11
CA VAL A 52 -7.23 -0.38 1.92
C VAL A 52 -6.20 -0.05 0.84
N LEU A 53 -4.99 -0.63 0.89
CA LEU A 53 -3.99 -0.43 -0.17
C LEU A 53 -4.48 -0.88 -1.55
N PHE A 54 -5.23 -1.99 -1.62
CA PHE A 54 -5.78 -2.48 -2.87
C PHE A 54 -6.83 -1.52 -3.45
N ILE A 55 -7.72 -0.96 -2.60
CA ILE A 55 -8.67 0.05 -3.03
C ILE A 55 -7.94 1.31 -3.51
N CYS A 56 -6.96 1.79 -2.74
CA CYS A 56 -6.18 2.98 -3.10
C CYS A 56 -5.33 2.79 -4.37
N LEU A 57 -4.91 1.56 -4.68
CA LEU A 57 -4.21 1.24 -5.92
C LEU A 57 -5.02 1.68 -7.15
N PHE A 58 -6.31 1.35 -7.19
CA PHE A 58 -7.17 1.70 -8.31
C PHE A 58 -7.74 3.12 -8.17
N ALA A 59 -8.23 3.47 -6.98
CA ALA A 59 -8.93 4.73 -6.75
C ALA A 59 -7.99 5.95 -6.75
N VAL A 60 -6.75 5.80 -6.28
CA VAL A 60 -5.79 6.91 -6.18
C VAL A 60 -4.75 6.80 -7.29
N TRP A 61 -3.96 5.73 -7.31
CA TRP A 61 -2.85 5.62 -8.27
C TRP A 61 -3.32 5.42 -9.70
N GLY A 62 -4.37 4.62 -9.92
CA GLY A 62 -4.98 4.40 -11.24
C GLY A 62 -5.59 5.68 -11.83
N VAL A 63 -6.29 6.47 -11.02
CA VAL A 63 -6.83 7.77 -11.46
C VAL A 63 -5.68 8.76 -11.73
N THR A 64 -4.74 8.88 -10.79
CA THR A 64 -3.63 9.83 -10.90
C THR A 64 -2.79 9.62 -12.16
N ILE A 65 -2.46 8.37 -12.50
CA ILE A 65 -1.62 8.08 -13.68
C ILE A 65 -2.34 8.49 -14.97
N ILE A 66 -3.65 8.24 -15.08
CA ILE A 66 -4.43 8.60 -16.27
C ILE A 66 -4.50 10.13 -16.38
N GLU A 67 -4.90 10.82 -15.31
CA GLU A 67 -5.04 12.28 -15.31
C GLU A 67 -3.73 12.99 -15.64
N THR A 68 -2.62 12.56 -15.01
CA THR A 68 -1.32 13.20 -15.23
C THR A 68 -0.72 12.88 -16.59
N ILE A 69 -0.96 11.69 -17.15
CA ILE A 69 -0.55 11.38 -18.53
C ILE A 69 -1.37 12.20 -19.52
N GLN A 70 -2.70 12.25 -19.37
CA GLN A 70 -3.57 13.02 -20.26
C GLN A 70 -3.22 14.50 -20.26
N MET A 71 -2.98 15.09 -19.08
CA MET A 71 -2.52 16.48 -18.98
C MET A 71 -1.18 16.69 -19.70
N ARG A 72 -0.23 15.77 -19.58
CA ARG A 72 1.07 15.90 -20.29
C ARG A 72 0.93 15.77 -21.80
N ILE A 73 0.07 14.88 -22.29
CA ILE A 73 -0.22 14.73 -23.72
C ILE A 73 -0.85 16.02 -24.26
N ALA A 74 -1.83 16.59 -23.55
CA ALA A 74 -2.50 17.82 -23.95
C ALA A 74 -1.56 19.04 -24.00
N HIS A 75 -0.50 19.04 -23.19
CA HIS A 75 0.52 20.08 -23.16
C HIS A 75 1.76 19.75 -24.02
N GLU A 76 1.70 18.72 -24.87
CA GLU A 76 2.80 18.27 -25.72
C GLU A 76 4.11 17.97 -24.96
N MET A 77 3.99 17.60 -23.68
CA MET A 77 5.11 17.32 -22.79
C MET A 77 5.48 15.83 -22.81
N PRO A 78 6.75 15.49 -22.53
CA PRO A 78 7.19 14.09 -22.49
C PRO A 78 6.53 13.33 -21.32
N TRP A 79 5.57 12.47 -21.65
CA TRP A 79 4.76 11.71 -20.69
C TRP A 79 5.32 10.31 -20.39
N ILE A 80 6.19 9.76 -21.26
CA ILE A 80 6.73 8.40 -21.13
C ILE A 80 7.50 8.23 -19.81
N ARG A 81 8.32 9.22 -19.43
CA ARG A 81 9.07 9.20 -18.17
C ARG A 81 8.15 9.17 -16.95
N LEU A 82 7.07 9.96 -17.00
CA LEU A 82 6.06 9.99 -15.95
C LEU A 82 5.32 8.65 -15.85
N ALA A 83 4.92 8.07 -16.99
CA ALA A 83 4.26 6.77 -17.05
C ALA A 83 5.12 5.66 -16.43
N ALA A 84 6.44 5.67 -16.70
CA ALA A 84 7.37 4.71 -16.11
C ALA A 84 7.50 4.85 -14.58
N ILE A 85 7.55 6.09 -14.06
CA ILE A 85 7.60 6.35 -12.61
C ILE A 85 6.30 5.90 -11.94
N MET A 86 5.15 6.33 -12.48
CA MET A 86 3.84 5.97 -11.92
C MET A 86 3.56 4.47 -12.03
N GLY A 87 3.96 3.83 -13.13
CA GLY A 87 3.92 2.38 -13.28
C GLY A 87 4.73 1.67 -12.20
N SER A 88 5.93 2.18 -11.90
CA SER A 88 6.78 1.66 -10.82
C SER A 88 6.14 1.82 -9.44
N VAL A 89 5.44 2.94 -9.18
CA VAL A 89 4.68 3.16 -7.94
C VAL A 89 3.51 2.18 -7.80
N ILE A 90 2.79 1.90 -8.88
CA ILE A 90 1.69 0.93 -8.92
C ILE A 90 2.22 -0.48 -8.64
N LEU A 91 3.30 -0.89 -9.32
CA LEU A 91 3.95 -2.18 -9.11
C LEU A 91 4.49 -2.33 -7.68
N PHE A 92 5.08 -1.26 -7.13
CA PHE A 92 5.54 -1.23 -5.74
C PHE A 92 4.38 -1.43 -4.76
N THR A 93 3.26 -0.74 -4.97
CA THR A 93 2.06 -0.87 -4.13
C THR A 93 1.47 -2.28 -4.21
N LEU A 94 1.42 -2.88 -5.40
CA LEU A 94 1.05 -4.29 -5.60
C LEU A 94 1.99 -5.24 -4.85
N GLY A 95 3.30 -5.02 -4.94
CA GLY A 95 4.31 -5.78 -4.20
C GLY A 95 4.09 -5.72 -2.68
N SER A 96 3.74 -4.55 -2.15
CA SER A 96 3.40 -4.37 -0.73
C SER A 96 2.14 -5.14 -0.31
N ILE A 97 1.11 -5.18 -1.16
CA ILE A 97 -0.11 -5.98 -0.92
C ILE A 97 0.23 -7.48 -0.89
N LEU A 98 1.02 -7.98 -1.85
CA LEU A 98 1.48 -9.37 -1.89
C LEU A 98 2.35 -9.71 -0.67
N CYS A 99 3.15 -8.75 -0.21
CA CYS A 99 3.92 -8.88 1.02
C CYS A 99 3.01 -9.12 2.23
N GLY A 100 1.92 -8.38 2.38
CA GLY A 100 0.95 -8.63 3.46
C GLY A 100 0.41 -10.08 3.48
N ASN A 101 0.14 -10.67 2.30
CA ASN A 101 -0.44 -12.01 2.20
C ASN A 101 0.52 -13.08 2.74
N GLY A 102 1.81 -12.94 2.47
CA GLY A 102 2.81 -13.84 3.03
C GLY A 102 2.93 -13.71 4.56
N ILE A 103 2.70 -12.52 5.16
CA ILE A 103 2.76 -12.35 6.62
C ILE A 103 1.56 -13.06 7.26
N LEU A 104 0.39 -12.90 6.65
CA LEU A 104 -0.84 -13.54 7.10
C LEU A 104 -0.73 -15.07 7.04
N ARG A 105 -0.20 -15.62 5.94
CA ARG A 105 0.01 -17.07 5.76
C ARG A 105 0.93 -17.64 6.85
N LEU A 106 2.01 -16.94 7.18
CA LEU A 106 2.94 -17.35 8.24
C LEU A 106 2.30 -17.30 9.63
N ARG A 107 1.49 -16.28 9.95
CA ARG A 107 0.78 -16.21 11.25
C ARG A 107 -0.31 -17.27 11.40
N VAL A 108 -1.10 -17.51 10.35
CA VAL A 108 -2.17 -18.54 10.37
C VAL A 108 -1.57 -19.95 10.53
N GLN A 109 -0.44 -20.23 9.88
CA GLN A 109 0.25 -21.49 10.05
C GLN A 109 0.74 -21.66 11.50
N ASN A 110 1.34 -20.61 12.09
CA ASN A 110 1.84 -20.66 13.47
C ASN A 110 0.72 -20.82 14.52
N SER A 111 -0.45 -20.22 14.32
CA SER A 111 -1.60 -20.44 15.23
C SER A 111 -2.14 -21.86 15.14
N ARG A 112 -2.15 -22.47 13.94
CA ARG A 112 -2.66 -23.83 13.71
C ARG A 112 -1.79 -24.92 14.36
N TRP A 113 -0.46 -24.73 14.36
CA TRP A 113 0.46 -25.61 15.08
C TRP A 113 0.31 -25.51 16.60
N ARG A 114 -0.01 -24.31 17.11
CA ARG A 114 -0.20 -24.09 18.56
C ARG A 114 -1.52 -24.65 19.11
N SER A 115 -2.51 -24.88 18.24
CA SER A 115 -3.80 -25.46 18.58
C SER A 115 -3.92 -26.95 18.26
N SER A 116 -2.84 -27.61 17.79
CA SER A 116 -2.81 -29.06 17.63
C SER A 116 -2.74 -29.69 19.02
N PRO A 117 -3.75 -30.49 19.43
CA PRO A 117 -3.68 -31.23 20.68
C PRO A 117 -2.73 -32.40 20.45
N ILE A 118 -1.44 -32.18 20.70
CA ILE A 118 -0.51 -33.29 20.96
C ILE A 118 -0.41 -33.41 22.48
N ARG A 119 -1.43 -34.03 23.08
CA ARG A 119 -1.29 -35.01 24.15
C ARG A 119 -2.57 -35.82 24.30
#